data_AF-A0A2D5A9J8-F1
#
_entry.id   AF-A0A2D5A9J8-F1
#
_cell.length_a   1.000
_cell.length_b   1.000
_cell.length_c   1.000
_cell.angle_alpha   90.00
_cell.angle_beta   90.00
_cell.angle_gamma   90.00
#
_symmetry.space_group_name_H-M   'P 1'
#
loop_
_entity.id
_entity.type
_entity.pdbx_description
1 polymer ?
#
loop_
_entity_poly.entity_id
_entity_poly.type
_entity_poly.pdbx_seq_one_letter_code
_entity_poly.pdbx_strand_id
1 'polypeptide(L)'
;MTRTSNHLLPFRSDDLRIPALMFLLAAPLFAATSPQDATPREAPAPRIVSTLAMDPESPREIVGWWSDGRSLIEVARDGRYRRWNDLDRFDRPSDVGRWHRENHAVFWLNSYLLPAPPPRRVALWLRDDVLMADVARLKKPFIHSATPPRVPSDELVGRWRGPGGELRLDPDLTYTWSRGGTVDAPIAITSQRGRWRLLADGRLLIEPFAVNQRPMIRVAILDEANRIVELASDSGGLRLQPPPPRPVANPEPPAREAAEEPGDRRPSES
;
A
#
# COMPACT_ATOMS: atom_id res chain seq x y z
N MET A 1 80.89 -4.82 -9.71
CA MET A 1 79.92 -3.72 -9.49
C MET A 1 78.77 -4.25 -8.64
N THR A 2 78.79 -3.85 -7.37
CA THR A 2 77.65 -3.54 -6.49
C THR A 2 76.29 -4.27 -6.59
N ARG A 3 75.95 -4.91 -5.44
CA ARG A 3 74.70 -4.78 -4.65
C ARG A 3 73.44 -5.52 -5.15
N THR A 4 72.63 -6.21 -4.35
CA THR A 4 72.63 -6.51 -2.90
C THR A 4 71.74 -7.72 -2.66
N SER A 5 72.18 -8.63 -1.80
CA SER A 5 71.40 -9.74 -1.28
C SER A 5 70.60 -9.34 -0.03
N ASN A 6 69.60 -10.19 0.27
CA ASN A 6 69.31 -10.73 1.59
C ASN A 6 68.26 -10.09 2.52
N HIS A 7 67.25 -10.93 2.76
CA HIS A 7 66.86 -11.51 4.05
C HIS A 7 65.64 -10.98 4.80
N LEU A 8 64.96 -12.00 5.32
CA LEU A 8 63.68 -12.10 5.97
C LEU A 8 63.94 -12.31 7.48
N LEU A 9 62.97 -11.84 8.28
CA LEU A 9 62.72 -12.12 9.72
C LEU A 9 63.60 -11.34 10.73
N PRO A 10 63.20 -11.29 12.02
CA PRO A 10 61.89 -10.96 12.59
C PRO A 10 62.05 -9.84 13.66
N PHE A 11 60.99 -9.09 13.98
CA PHE A 11 61.05 -8.13 15.09
C PHE A 11 60.69 -8.77 16.43
N ARG A 12 61.54 -8.43 17.39
CA ARG A 12 61.81 -8.99 18.70
C ARG A 12 61.09 -8.17 19.78
N SER A 13 60.59 -8.84 20.82
CA SER A 13 60.22 -8.24 22.11
C SER A 13 61.48 -7.82 22.87
N ASP A 14 61.45 -6.69 23.58
CA ASP A 14 61.93 -6.59 24.97
C ASP A 14 61.68 -5.18 25.57
N ASP A 15 61.26 -5.23 26.84
CA ASP A 15 61.46 -4.28 27.93
C ASP A 15 60.82 -2.88 27.95
N LEU A 16 59.81 -2.75 28.82
CA LEU A 16 59.80 -1.67 29.81
C LEU A 16 59.18 -2.15 31.13
N ARG A 17 60.05 -2.40 32.12
CA ARG A 17 59.72 -2.43 33.55
C ARG A 17 59.56 -1.00 34.06
N ILE A 18 58.69 -0.77 35.04
CA ILE A 18 58.81 0.22 36.16
C ILE A 18 57.55 0.09 37.07
N PRO A 19 57.66 0.39 38.38
CA PRO A 19 57.19 -0.47 39.47
C PRO A 19 55.88 -0.03 40.14
N ALA A 20 55.50 -0.85 41.12
CA ALA A 20 54.39 -0.70 42.06
C ALA A 20 54.11 0.73 42.53
N LEU A 21 52.83 1.13 42.45
CA LEU A 21 52.27 2.20 43.25
C LEU A 21 50.99 1.65 43.91
N MET A 22 51.02 1.54 45.25
CA MET A 22 49.85 1.32 46.08
C MET A 22 48.77 2.36 45.75
N PHE A 23 47.60 1.91 45.34
CA PHE A 23 46.40 2.75 45.37
C PHE A 23 45.76 2.66 46.76
N LEU A 24 45.99 3.70 47.55
CA LEU A 24 45.20 4.06 48.72
C LEU A 24 43.74 4.25 48.29
N LEU A 25 42.84 3.55 48.96
CA LEU A 25 41.41 3.86 48.99
C LEU A 25 41.22 5.27 49.57
N ALA A 26 40.78 6.20 48.72
CA ALA A 26 40.06 7.38 49.13
C ALA A 26 38.86 7.52 48.19
N ALA A 27 37.68 7.18 48.72
CA ALA A 27 36.42 7.31 47.99
C ALA A 27 36.15 8.79 47.69
N PRO A 28 35.98 9.20 46.43
CA PRO A 28 35.24 10.42 46.16
C PRO A 28 33.76 10.10 46.37
N LEU A 29 33.15 10.78 47.33
CA LEU A 29 31.71 11.03 47.34
C LEU A 29 31.35 11.65 45.98
N PHE A 30 30.97 10.82 45.02
CA PHE A 30 30.20 11.31 43.88
C PHE A 30 28.86 11.75 44.45
N ALA A 31 28.75 13.05 44.70
CA ALA A 31 27.47 13.71 44.77
C ALA A 31 26.68 13.26 43.54
N ALA A 32 25.59 12.53 43.77
CA ALA A 32 24.62 12.22 42.75
C ALA A 32 24.18 13.55 42.16
N THR A 33 24.72 13.88 40.98
CA THR A 33 24.18 14.96 40.17
C THR A 33 22.82 14.45 39.77
N SER A 34 21.79 14.94 40.47
CA SER A 34 20.41 14.76 40.06
C SER A 34 20.35 15.13 38.58
N PRO A 35 19.74 14.31 37.70
CA PRO A 35 19.49 14.71 36.34
C PRO A 35 18.76 16.05 36.42
N GLN A 36 19.42 17.11 35.96
CA GLN A 36 18.82 18.44 35.92
C GLN A 36 17.47 18.31 35.24
N ASP A 37 16.46 18.90 35.89
CA ASP A 37 15.12 19.10 35.37
C ASP A 37 15.16 19.22 33.86
N ALA A 38 14.65 18.19 33.19
CA ALA A 38 14.35 18.28 31.77
C ALA A 38 13.38 19.45 31.65
N THR A 39 13.85 20.56 31.07
CA THR A 39 13.03 21.70 30.66
C THR A 39 11.67 21.19 30.20
N PRO A 40 10.54 21.74 30.69
CA PRO A 40 9.22 21.29 30.30
C PRO A 40 9.20 21.21 28.78
N ARG A 41 9.01 20.02 28.23
CA ARG A 41 8.88 19.83 26.79
C ARG A 41 7.71 20.70 26.37
N GLU A 42 8.02 21.85 25.79
CA GLU A 42 7.05 22.86 25.42
C GLU A 42 5.94 22.17 24.64
N ALA A 43 4.75 22.12 25.25
CA ALA A 43 3.59 21.54 24.60
C ALA A 43 3.41 22.33 23.29
N PRO A 44 3.31 21.66 22.14
CA PRO A 44 3.14 22.36 20.87
C PRO A 44 1.96 23.32 21.02
N ALA A 45 2.17 24.59 20.66
CA ALA A 45 1.19 25.64 20.83
C ALA A 45 -0.19 25.15 20.35
N PRO A 46 -1.27 25.36 21.14
CA PRO A 46 -2.59 24.91 20.76
C PRO A 46 -2.96 25.58 19.43
N ARG A 47 -3.00 24.78 18.36
CA ARG A 47 -3.56 25.25 17.10
C ARG A 47 -5.06 25.35 17.31
N ILE A 48 -5.56 26.57 17.41
CA ILE A 48 -6.99 26.87 17.38
C ILE A 48 -7.47 26.50 15.97
N VAL A 49 -7.96 25.27 15.84
CA VAL A 49 -8.77 24.87 14.69
C VAL A 49 -10.15 25.45 14.98
N SER A 50 -10.71 26.25 14.08
CA SER A 50 -12.10 26.67 14.17
C SER A 50 -12.98 25.43 13.98
N THR A 51 -13.22 24.68 15.05
CA THR A 51 -14.12 23.51 15.07
C THR A 51 -15.58 23.89 14.86
N LEU A 52 -15.89 25.19 14.79
CA LEU A 52 -17.23 25.73 14.54
C LEU A 52 -17.87 25.19 13.25
N ALA A 53 -17.06 24.71 12.29
CA ALA A 53 -17.54 24.14 11.04
C ALA A 53 -17.97 22.65 11.14
N MET A 54 -17.65 21.96 12.24
CA MET A 54 -17.94 20.53 12.42
C MET A 54 -19.01 20.36 13.51
N ASP A 55 -20.17 19.82 13.13
CA ASP A 55 -21.25 19.53 14.07
C ASP A 55 -20.85 18.41 15.05
N PRO A 56 -20.81 18.66 16.38
CA PRO A 56 -20.53 17.62 17.36
C PRO A 56 -21.63 16.57 17.49
N GLU A 57 -22.89 16.92 17.22
CA GLU A 57 -24.04 16.00 17.31
C GLU A 57 -24.10 15.06 16.10
N SER A 58 -23.50 15.48 14.97
CA SER A 58 -23.43 14.69 13.73
C SER A 58 -21.99 14.52 13.23
N PRO A 59 -21.12 13.76 13.94
CA PRO A 59 -19.73 13.59 13.53
C PRO A 59 -19.60 12.96 12.14
N ARG A 60 -18.90 13.63 11.22
CA ARG A 60 -18.66 13.09 9.85
C ARG A 60 -17.90 11.76 9.90
N GLU A 61 -18.17 10.89 8.92
CA GLU A 61 -17.44 9.62 8.75
C GLU A 61 -15.99 9.90 8.32
N ILE A 62 -15.02 9.30 9.02
CA ILE A 62 -13.58 9.47 8.76
C ILE A 62 -13.02 8.29 7.95
N VAL A 63 -13.71 7.14 8.01
CA VAL A 63 -13.35 5.93 7.26
C VAL A 63 -13.43 6.22 5.76
N GLY A 64 -12.45 5.75 5.01
CA GLY A 64 -12.32 5.99 3.59
C GLY A 64 -10.92 6.42 3.19
N TRP A 65 -10.84 7.15 2.09
CA TRP A 65 -9.60 7.57 1.45
C TRP A 65 -9.41 9.07 1.61
N TRP A 66 -8.17 9.46 1.82
CA TRP A 66 -7.76 10.84 2.02
C TRP A 66 -6.63 11.14 1.07
N SER A 67 -6.74 12.19 0.26
CA SER A 67 -5.68 12.57 -0.69
C SER A 67 -5.42 14.06 -0.73
N ASP A 68 -4.16 14.45 -0.83
CA ASP A 68 -3.72 15.84 -1.11
C ASP A 68 -3.35 16.04 -2.60
N GLY A 69 -3.75 15.10 -3.46
CA GLY A 69 -3.41 15.05 -4.88
C GLY A 69 -1.97 14.59 -5.17
N ARG A 70 -1.19 14.21 -4.16
CA ARG A 70 0.16 13.66 -4.32
C ARG A 70 0.39 12.39 -3.53
N SER A 71 -0.23 12.29 -2.37
CA SER A 71 -0.12 11.19 -1.43
C SER A 71 -1.51 10.71 -1.03
N LEU A 72 -1.55 9.53 -0.44
CA LEU A 72 -2.78 8.84 -0.11
C LEU A 72 -2.75 8.31 1.32
N ILE A 73 -3.88 8.38 2.01
CA ILE A 73 -4.11 7.71 3.29
C ILE A 73 -5.42 6.96 3.20
N GLU A 74 -5.40 5.67 3.52
CA GLU A 74 -6.58 4.83 3.75
C GLU A 74 -6.81 4.75 5.26
N VAL A 75 -8.01 5.12 5.70
CA VAL A 75 -8.49 4.93 7.07
C VAL A 75 -9.55 3.83 7.03
N ALA A 76 -9.21 2.65 7.53
CA ALA A 76 -10.07 1.47 7.45
C ALA A 76 -11.01 1.36 8.66
N ARG A 77 -12.19 0.75 8.46
CA ARG A 77 -13.21 0.59 9.52
C ARG A 77 -12.72 -0.27 10.71
N ASP A 78 -11.75 -1.15 10.48
CA ASP A 78 -11.17 -2.02 11.51
C ASP A 78 -10.09 -1.35 12.39
N GLY A 79 -9.95 -0.02 12.28
CA GLY A 79 -9.00 0.76 13.07
C GLY A 79 -7.59 0.80 12.47
N ARG A 80 -7.33 0.18 11.32
CA ARG A 80 -6.03 0.29 10.62
C ARG A 80 -5.98 1.54 9.75
N TYR A 81 -4.78 2.10 9.59
CA TYR A 81 -4.51 3.03 8.50
C TYR A 81 -3.33 2.55 7.66
N ARG A 82 -3.33 2.98 6.41
CA ARG A 82 -2.21 2.85 5.49
C ARG A 82 -1.97 4.18 4.83
N ARG A 83 -0.71 4.50 4.55
CA ARG A 83 -0.30 5.72 3.87
C ARG A 83 0.69 5.40 2.77
N TRP A 84 0.53 6.09 1.65
CA TRP A 84 1.42 6.07 0.50
C TRP A 84 2.03 7.45 0.31
N ASN A 85 3.23 7.50 -0.27
CA ASN A 85 3.88 8.77 -0.62
C ASN A 85 3.43 9.29 -1.99
N ASP A 86 2.88 8.39 -2.80
CA ASP A 86 2.27 8.63 -4.10
C ASP A 86 0.75 8.34 -4.03
N LEU A 87 0.08 8.42 -5.19
CA LEU A 87 -1.33 8.11 -5.31
C LEU A 87 -1.59 6.62 -5.60
N ASP A 88 -0.57 5.85 -5.96
CA ASP A 88 -0.75 4.46 -6.38
C ASP A 88 -0.97 3.54 -5.17
N ARG A 89 -2.23 3.26 -4.91
CA ARG A 89 -2.65 2.42 -3.78
C ARG A 89 -2.26 0.95 -3.91
N PHE A 90 -1.86 0.49 -5.10
CA PHE A 90 -1.40 -0.89 -5.29
C PHE A 90 0.03 -1.07 -4.78
N ASP A 91 0.82 0.01 -4.73
CA ASP A 91 2.17 -0.03 -4.20
C ASP A 91 2.20 -0.30 -2.70
N ARG A 92 3.41 -0.63 -2.22
CA ARG A 92 3.63 -0.88 -0.80
C ARG A 92 3.41 0.42 -0.02
N PRO A 93 2.55 0.44 1.01
CA PRO A 93 2.40 1.61 1.87
C PRO A 93 3.73 2.03 2.49
N SER A 94 4.02 3.32 2.51
CA SER A 94 5.20 3.90 3.16
C SER A 94 5.07 3.91 4.69
N ASP A 95 3.84 3.88 5.20
CA ASP A 95 3.54 3.87 6.62
C ASP A 95 2.22 3.12 6.87
N VAL A 96 2.18 2.34 7.94
CA VAL A 96 1.01 1.57 8.38
C VAL A 96 0.88 1.67 9.89
N GLY A 97 -0.35 1.61 10.38
CA GLY A 97 -0.58 1.73 11.82
C GLY A 97 -2.03 1.62 12.22
N ARG A 98 -2.36 2.19 13.38
CA ARG A 98 -3.74 2.31 13.87
C ARG A 98 -4.19 3.75 13.91
N TRP A 99 -5.48 3.95 13.70
CA TRP A 99 -6.12 5.23 13.94
C TRP A 99 -7.13 5.12 15.07
N HIS A 100 -7.40 6.25 15.71
CA HIS A 100 -8.50 6.39 16.67
C HIS A 100 -9.04 7.81 16.62
N ARG A 101 -10.34 7.97 16.84
CA ARG A 101 -10.98 9.28 16.93
C ARG A 101 -10.82 9.83 18.34
N GLU A 102 -10.39 11.08 18.46
CA GLU A 102 -10.35 11.78 19.75
C GLU A 102 -11.69 12.50 19.99
N ASN A 103 -12.19 13.21 18.98
CA ASN A 103 -13.47 13.93 19.04
C ASN A 103 -14.05 14.14 17.63
N HIS A 104 -15.14 14.91 17.50
CA HIS A 104 -15.81 15.17 16.22
C HIS A 104 -14.90 15.83 15.17
N ALA A 105 -13.88 16.60 15.58
CA ALA A 105 -13.00 17.35 14.70
C ALA A 105 -11.54 16.84 14.67
N VAL A 106 -11.21 15.77 15.41
CA VAL A 106 -9.83 15.29 15.54
C VAL A 106 -9.76 13.77 15.60
N PHE A 107 -8.80 13.21 14.87
CA PHE A 107 -8.37 11.83 15.03
C PHE A 107 -6.85 11.73 14.96
N TRP A 108 -6.30 10.59 15.39
CA TRP A 108 -4.87 10.34 15.48
C TRP A 108 -4.45 9.17 14.61
N LEU A 109 -3.24 9.25 14.06
CA LEU A 109 -2.57 8.18 13.34
C LEU A 109 -1.33 7.73 14.13
N ASN A 110 -1.33 6.48 14.57
CA ASN A 110 -0.26 5.85 15.35
C ASN A 110 0.50 4.84 14.48
N SER A 111 1.70 5.21 14.03
CA SER A 111 2.53 4.38 13.14
C SER A 111 3.13 3.17 13.84
N TYR A 112 3.33 2.10 13.07
CA TYR A 112 4.06 0.89 13.46
C TYR A 112 5.48 0.82 12.91
N LEU A 113 5.98 1.90 12.29
CA LEU A 113 7.37 1.97 11.84
C LEU A 113 8.34 1.85 13.02
N LEU A 114 9.56 1.36 12.76
CA LEU A 114 10.65 1.32 13.72
C LEU A 114 11.85 2.11 13.18
N PRO A 115 12.37 3.11 13.93
CA PRO A 115 11.84 3.62 15.19
C PRO A 115 10.45 4.28 15.02
N ALA A 116 9.60 4.17 16.05
CA ALA A 116 8.24 4.68 16.00
C ALA A 116 8.21 6.21 15.94
N PRO A 117 7.66 6.83 14.88
CA PRO A 117 7.46 8.26 14.87
C PRO A 117 6.36 8.62 15.88
N PRO A 118 6.36 9.86 16.41
CA PRO A 118 5.29 10.29 17.31
C PRO A 118 3.92 10.24 16.60
N PRO A 119 2.84 9.98 17.36
CA PRO A 119 1.46 10.05 16.86
C PRO A 119 1.20 11.31 16.05
N ARG A 120 0.57 11.17 14.89
CA ARG A 120 0.20 12.32 14.05
C ARG A 120 -1.25 12.70 14.33
N ARG A 121 -1.45 13.92 14.82
CA ARG A 121 -2.78 14.53 14.93
C ARG A 121 -3.31 14.88 13.55
N VAL A 122 -4.58 14.59 13.31
CA VAL A 122 -5.30 14.97 12.10
C VAL A 122 -6.50 15.83 12.50
N ALA A 123 -6.47 17.10 12.08
CA ALA A 123 -7.56 18.04 12.34
C ALA A 123 -8.51 18.06 11.15
N LEU A 124 -9.81 17.88 11.42
CA LEU A 124 -10.88 17.87 10.44
C LEU A 124 -11.54 19.24 10.35
N TRP A 125 -11.94 19.61 9.14
CA TRP A 125 -12.70 20.82 8.85
C TRP A 125 -13.45 20.67 7.53
N LEU A 126 -14.38 21.58 7.24
CA LEU A 126 -15.15 21.59 5.99
C LEU A 126 -14.73 22.74 5.08
N ARG A 127 -14.74 22.50 3.78
CA ARG A 127 -14.68 23.52 2.73
C ARG A 127 -15.73 23.21 1.69
N ASP A 128 -16.70 24.09 1.49
CA ASP A 128 -17.76 23.90 0.50
C ASP A 128 -18.42 22.51 0.64
N ASP A 129 -18.76 22.14 1.89
CA ASP A 129 -19.28 20.82 2.31
C ASP A 129 -18.38 19.60 2.06
N VAL A 130 -17.16 19.79 1.56
CA VAL A 130 -16.16 18.74 1.42
C VAL A 130 -15.38 18.58 2.72
N LEU A 131 -15.25 17.33 3.19
CA LEU A 131 -14.48 17.01 4.38
C LEU A 131 -12.97 17.05 4.08
N MET A 132 -12.28 17.91 4.83
CA MET A 132 -10.86 18.20 4.71
C MET A 132 -10.12 17.77 5.98
N ALA A 133 -8.82 17.50 5.84
CA ALA A 133 -7.96 17.13 6.95
C ALA A 133 -6.57 17.79 6.89
N ASP A 134 -6.17 18.46 7.95
CA ASP A 134 -4.78 18.86 8.17
C ASP A 134 -4.05 17.80 9.00
N VAL A 135 -3.15 17.08 8.35
CA VAL A 135 -2.30 16.08 9.00
C VAL A 135 -1.03 16.74 9.52
N ALA A 136 -0.75 16.60 10.82
CA ALA A 136 0.42 17.19 11.44
C ALA A 136 1.72 16.85 10.67
N ARG A 137 2.56 17.87 10.45
CA ARG A 137 3.83 17.82 9.69
C ARG A 137 3.68 17.64 8.17
N LEU A 138 2.46 17.56 7.64
CA LEU A 138 2.19 17.64 6.21
C LEU A 138 1.73 19.06 5.86
N LYS A 139 2.14 19.55 4.68
CA LYS A 139 1.95 20.95 4.29
C LYS A 139 0.63 21.21 3.58
N LYS A 140 0.02 20.17 3.01
CA LYS A 140 -1.22 20.27 2.23
C LYS A 140 -2.34 19.55 2.95
N PRO A 141 -3.57 20.09 2.88
CA PRO A 141 -4.74 19.41 3.41
C PRO A 141 -5.12 18.23 2.51
N PHE A 142 -5.67 17.21 3.14
CA PHE A 142 -6.19 16.02 2.48
C PHE A 142 -7.70 16.16 2.31
N ILE A 143 -8.22 15.71 1.18
CA ILE A 143 -9.64 15.65 0.84
C ILE A 143 -10.12 14.23 1.09
N HIS A 144 -11.25 14.08 1.79
CA HIS A 144 -11.89 12.78 2.01
C HIS A 144 -12.65 12.30 0.76
N SER A 145 -12.67 10.98 0.56
CA SER A 145 -13.48 10.28 -0.42
C SER A 145 -13.85 8.90 0.11
N ALA A 146 -15.10 8.50 -0.11
CA ALA A 146 -15.55 7.15 0.24
C ALA A 146 -14.87 6.06 -0.63
N THR A 147 -14.56 6.38 -1.87
CA THR A 147 -13.92 5.47 -2.83
C THR A 147 -12.45 5.83 -3.05
N PRO A 148 -11.58 4.86 -3.35
CA PRO A 148 -10.18 5.15 -3.68
C PRO A 148 -10.10 6.11 -4.88
N PRO A 149 -9.13 7.04 -4.89
CA PRO A 149 -8.81 7.80 -6.10
C PRO A 149 -8.44 6.85 -7.24
N ARG A 150 -8.85 7.23 -8.46
CA ARG A 150 -8.46 6.51 -9.67
C ARG A 150 -6.99 6.78 -9.97
N VAL A 151 -6.26 5.73 -10.34
CA VAL A 151 -4.86 5.79 -10.74
C VAL A 151 -4.65 5.06 -12.06
N PRO A 152 -3.60 5.37 -12.85
CA PRO A 152 -3.35 4.69 -14.11
C PRO A 152 -3.28 3.16 -14.01
N SER A 153 -2.74 2.65 -12.91
CA SER A 153 -2.69 1.20 -12.62
C SER A 153 -4.07 0.52 -12.58
N ASP A 154 -5.16 1.27 -12.33
CA ASP A 154 -6.53 0.75 -12.39
C ASP A 154 -6.90 0.23 -13.78
N GLU A 155 -6.38 0.87 -14.83
CA GLU A 155 -6.66 0.52 -16.21
C GLU A 155 -5.92 -0.76 -16.65
N LEU A 156 -4.93 -1.21 -15.87
CA LEU A 156 -4.14 -2.40 -16.19
C LEU A 156 -4.69 -3.67 -15.54
N VAL A 157 -5.33 -3.53 -14.39
CA VAL A 157 -5.87 -4.65 -13.62
C VAL A 157 -6.97 -5.35 -14.43
N GLY A 158 -6.83 -6.67 -14.54
CA GLY A 158 -7.81 -7.51 -15.21
C GLY A 158 -7.19 -8.55 -16.13
N ARG A 159 -8.02 -9.09 -17.02
CA ARG A 159 -7.66 -10.17 -17.93
C ARG A 159 -7.39 -9.60 -19.31
N TRP A 160 -6.20 -9.86 -19.83
CA TRP A 160 -5.75 -9.52 -21.17
C TRP A 160 -5.71 -10.79 -22.01
N ARG A 161 -6.26 -10.73 -23.24
CA ARG A 161 -6.32 -11.90 -24.14
C ARG A 161 -6.01 -11.51 -25.59
N GLY A 162 -5.48 -12.47 -26.34
CA GLY A 162 -5.21 -12.32 -27.77
C GLY A 162 -4.32 -13.46 -28.29
N PRO A 163 -3.76 -13.33 -29.50
CA PRO A 163 -2.81 -14.30 -30.05
C PRO A 163 -1.60 -14.57 -29.14
N GLY A 164 -1.19 -13.57 -28.34
CA GLY A 164 -0.13 -13.71 -27.35
C GLY A 164 -0.45 -14.61 -26.15
N GLY A 165 -1.68 -15.12 -26.05
CA GLY A 165 -2.18 -15.94 -24.96
C GLY A 165 -3.18 -15.24 -24.04
N GLU A 166 -3.05 -15.50 -22.75
CA GLU A 166 -3.83 -14.89 -21.69
C GLU A 166 -2.90 -14.39 -20.59
N LEU A 167 -3.08 -13.14 -20.18
CA LEU A 167 -2.40 -12.52 -19.05
C LEU A 167 -3.46 -12.01 -18.08
N ARG A 168 -3.24 -12.22 -16.79
CA ARG A 168 -4.05 -11.60 -15.74
C ARG A 168 -3.13 -10.75 -14.87
N LEU A 169 -3.44 -9.47 -14.73
CA LEU A 169 -2.80 -8.55 -13.81
C LEU A 169 -3.73 -8.34 -12.61
N ASP A 170 -3.27 -8.70 -11.43
CA ASP A 170 -4.08 -8.69 -10.22
C ASP A 170 -3.82 -7.46 -9.34
N PRO A 171 -4.83 -7.01 -8.56
CA PRO A 171 -4.69 -5.89 -7.62
C PRO A 171 -3.59 -6.07 -6.56
N ASP A 172 -3.13 -7.30 -6.30
CA ASP A 172 -2.06 -7.59 -5.34
C ASP A 172 -0.66 -7.50 -5.96
N LEU A 173 -0.56 -6.85 -7.13
CA LEU A 173 0.65 -6.71 -7.95
C LEU A 173 1.22 -8.04 -8.45
N THR A 174 0.44 -9.12 -8.45
CA THR A 174 0.84 -10.38 -9.07
C THR A 174 0.28 -10.51 -10.48
N TYR A 175 0.95 -11.30 -11.31
CA TYR A 175 0.41 -11.68 -12.61
C TYR A 175 0.52 -13.17 -12.87
N THR A 176 -0.38 -13.63 -13.73
CA THR A 176 -0.32 -14.98 -14.32
C THR A 176 -0.45 -14.86 -15.83
N TRP A 177 0.46 -15.46 -16.58
CA TRP A 177 0.42 -15.58 -18.02
C TRP A 177 0.35 -17.04 -18.45
N SER A 178 -0.41 -17.32 -19.50
CA SER A 178 -0.44 -18.60 -20.20
C SER A 178 -0.38 -18.37 -21.71
N ARG A 179 0.39 -19.20 -22.41
CA ARG A 179 0.56 -19.13 -23.85
C ARG A 179 -0.77 -19.40 -24.59
N GLY A 180 -0.96 -18.74 -25.73
CA GLY A 180 -2.01 -19.03 -26.69
C GLY A 180 -1.53 -19.98 -27.78
N GLY A 181 -2.44 -20.83 -28.28
CA GLY A 181 -2.15 -21.76 -29.38
C GLY A 181 -1.46 -23.06 -28.95
N THR A 182 -1.26 -23.95 -29.94
CA THR A 182 -0.55 -25.23 -29.78
C THR A 182 0.95 -25.01 -29.74
N VAL A 183 1.64 -25.81 -28.91
CA VAL A 183 3.08 -25.72 -28.70
C VAL A 183 3.77 -26.73 -29.62
N ASP A 184 4.33 -26.25 -30.73
CA ASP A 184 5.07 -27.12 -31.67
C ASP A 184 6.52 -27.39 -31.23
N ALA A 185 6.99 -26.74 -30.15
CA ALA A 185 8.35 -26.87 -29.63
C ALA A 185 8.39 -27.64 -28.29
N PRO A 186 9.22 -28.69 -28.14
CA PRO A 186 9.23 -29.55 -26.95
C PRO A 186 9.71 -28.84 -25.67
N ILE A 187 10.40 -27.70 -25.77
CA ILE A 187 10.86 -26.91 -24.61
C ILE A 187 10.36 -25.48 -24.79
N ALA A 188 9.14 -25.22 -24.32
CA ALA A 188 8.51 -23.92 -24.40
C ALA A 188 7.83 -23.55 -23.07
N ILE A 189 8.02 -22.30 -22.63
CA ILE A 189 7.32 -21.78 -21.46
C ILE A 189 5.84 -21.64 -21.83
N THR A 190 4.99 -22.47 -21.23
CA THR A 190 3.53 -22.46 -21.45
C THR A 190 2.79 -21.59 -20.44
N SER A 191 3.41 -21.31 -19.29
CA SER A 191 2.87 -20.41 -18.27
C SER A 191 3.98 -19.72 -17.49
N GLN A 192 3.69 -18.54 -16.98
CA GLN A 192 4.59 -17.73 -16.17
C GLN A 192 3.81 -17.00 -15.08
N ARG A 193 4.41 -16.84 -13.91
CA ARG A 193 3.87 -16.03 -12.82
C ARG A 193 4.93 -15.09 -12.29
N GLY A 194 4.50 -13.96 -11.74
CA GLY A 194 5.42 -12.96 -11.22
C GLY A 194 4.73 -11.76 -10.62
N ARG A 195 5.44 -10.64 -10.60
CA ARG A 195 4.94 -9.34 -10.20
C ARG A 195 4.87 -8.37 -11.37
N TRP A 196 3.94 -7.44 -11.28
CA TRP A 196 3.85 -6.32 -12.21
C TRP A 196 3.84 -5.01 -11.45
N ARG A 197 4.33 -3.94 -12.07
CA ARG A 197 4.26 -2.57 -11.57
C ARG A 197 4.20 -1.58 -12.72
N LEU A 198 3.42 -0.51 -12.56
CA LEU A 198 3.48 0.63 -13.44
C LEU A 198 4.40 1.69 -12.81
N LEU A 199 5.50 2.01 -13.49
CA LEU A 199 6.43 3.02 -13.02
C LEU A 199 5.87 4.44 -13.26
N ALA A 200 6.39 5.42 -12.51
CA ALA A 200 5.97 6.82 -12.63
C ALA A 200 6.18 7.44 -14.03
N ASP A 201 7.06 6.85 -14.84
CA ASP A 201 7.31 7.24 -16.23
C ASP A 201 6.38 6.53 -17.24
N GLY A 202 5.39 5.78 -16.76
CA GLY A 202 4.41 5.06 -17.58
C GLY A 202 4.89 3.69 -18.08
N ARG A 203 6.11 3.26 -17.74
CA ARG A 203 6.59 1.93 -18.15
C ARG A 203 6.01 0.83 -17.28
N LEU A 204 5.48 -0.21 -17.93
CA LEU A 204 5.06 -1.44 -17.27
C LEU A 204 6.28 -2.34 -17.04
N LEU A 205 6.56 -2.65 -15.77
CA LEU A 205 7.54 -3.62 -15.36
C LEU A 205 6.87 -4.98 -15.11
N ILE A 206 7.43 -6.04 -15.67
CA ILE A 206 6.98 -7.43 -15.49
C ILE A 206 8.16 -8.25 -14.98
N GLU A 207 8.03 -8.80 -13.77
CA GLU A 207 9.10 -9.51 -13.07
C GLU A 207 8.68 -10.95 -12.76
N PRO A 208 9.15 -11.96 -13.53
CA PRO A 208 8.90 -13.37 -13.23
C PRO A 208 9.42 -13.76 -11.83
N PHE A 209 8.70 -14.64 -11.13
CA PHE A 209 9.20 -15.17 -9.85
C PHE A 209 10.40 -16.09 -10.02
N ALA A 210 10.49 -16.79 -11.15
CA ALA A 210 11.63 -17.63 -11.48
C ALA A 210 12.79 -16.77 -11.98
N VAL A 211 13.88 -16.70 -11.21
CA VAL A 211 15.04 -15.81 -11.42
C VAL A 211 15.68 -15.98 -12.81
N ASN A 212 15.60 -17.16 -13.40
CA ASN A 212 16.20 -17.46 -14.71
C ASN A 212 15.22 -17.34 -15.89
N GLN A 213 13.97 -16.93 -15.64
CA GLN A 213 12.99 -16.73 -16.69
C GLN A 213 12.98 -15.27 -17.14
N ARG A 214 13.04 -15.07 -18.46
CA ARG A 214 12.76 -13.76 -19.05
C ARG A 214 11.26 -13.48 -19.00
N PRO A 215 10.81 -12.21 -18.86
CA PRO A 215 9.40 -11.86 -18.90
C PRO A 215 8.77 -12.26 -20.24
N MET A 216 7.58 -12.87 -20.26
CA MET A 216 6.92 -13.25 -21.52
C MET A 216 6.24 -12.06 -22.21
N ILE A 217 5.87 -11.05 -21.43
CA ILE A 217 5.41 -9.76 -21.96
C ILE A 217 6.64 -8.89 -22.21
N ARG A 218 6.81 -8.44 -23.46
CA ARG A 218 8.01 -7.74 -23.94
C ARG A 218 7.79 -6.26 -24.16
N VAL A 219 6.62 -5.91 -24.68
CA VAL A 219 6.32 -4.57 -25.17
C VAL A 219 4.94 -4.15 -24.68
N ALA A 220 4.83 -2.92 -24.20
CA ALA A 220 3.56 -2.24 -23.99
C ALA A 220 3.37 -1.24 -25.13
N ILE A 221 2.24 -1.34 -25.83
CA ILE A 221 1.86 -0.45 -26.92
C ILE A 221 0.94 0.61 -26.34
N LEU A 222 1.25 1.87 -26.63
CA LEU A 222 0.56 3.04 -26.10
C LEU A 222 -0.36 3.67 -27.15
N ASP A 223 -1.46 4.27 -26.70
CA ASP A 223 -2.29 5.16 -27.53
C ASP A 223 -1.74 6.60 -27.55
N GLU A 224 -2.43 7.50 -28.27
CA GLU A 224 -2.08 8.94 -28.34
C GLU A 224 -2.16 9.64 -26.98
N ALA A 225 -2.94 9.11 -26.04
CA ALA A 225 -3.03 9.60 -24.67
C ALA A 225 -1.99 8.96 -23.73
N ASN A 226 -1.02 8.23 -24.28
CA ASN A 226 0.05 7.55 -23.56
C ASN A 226 -0.46 6.46 -22.58
N ARG A 227 -1.62 5.86 -22.89
CA ARG A 227 -2.20 4.74 -22.12
C ARG A 227 -1.85 3.42 -22.77
N ILE A 228 -1.59 2.40 -21.95
CA ILE A 228 -1.31 1.05 -22.45
C ILE A 228 -2.62 0.45 -22.98
N VAL A 229 -2.65 0.18 -24.29
CA VAL A 229 -3.83 -0.40 -24.96
C VAL A 229 -3.60 -1.84 -25.41
N GLU A 230 -2.35 -2.25 -25.57
CA GLU A 230 -1.99 -3.61 -25.96
C GLU A 230 -0.67 -4.03 -25.32
N LEU A 231 -0.59 -5.29 -24.88
CA LEU A 231 0.62 -5.91 -24.35
C LEU A 231 1.06 -7.02 -25.29
N ALA A 232 2.29 -6.97 -25.79
CA ALA A 232 2.79 -7.97 -26.73
C ALA A 232 3.71 -8.98 -26.05
N SER A 233 3.48 -10.25 -26.35
CA SER A 233 4.41 -11.35 -26.10
C SER A 233 5.10 -11.78 -27.41
N ASP A 234 6.05 -12.70 -27.32
CA ASP A 234 6.69 -13.32 -28.49
C ASP A 234 5.67 -14.05 -29.41
N SER A 235 4.46 -14.35 -28.89
CA SER A 235 3.38 -15.02 -29.62
C SER A 235 2.30 -14.07 -30.16
N GLY A 236 2.41 -12.76 -29.91
CA GLY A 236 1.50 -11.73 -30.42
C GLY A 236 0.90 -10.82 -29.34
N GLY A 237 -0.03 -9.98 -29.76
CA GLY A 237 -0.69 -8.98 -28.91
C GLY A 237 -1.72 -9.56 -27.94
N LEU A 238 -1.96 -8.82 -26.86
CA LEU A 238 -2.97 -9.06 -25.83
C LEU A 238 -3.70 -7.74 -25.56
N ARG A 239 -5.03 -7.78 -25.51
CA ARG A 239 -5.86 -6.62 -25.17
C ARG A 239 -6.69 -6.89 -23.94
N LEU A 240 -6.88 -5.86 -23.12
CA LEU A 240 -7.70 -5.94 -21.92
C LEU A 240 -9.14 -6.33 -22.31
N GLN A 241 -9.63 -7.39 -21.69
CA GLN A 241 -11.01 -7.82 -21.84
C GLN A 241 -11.90 -6.91 -20.99
N PRO A 242 -13.03 -6.43 -21.54
CA PRO A 242 -14.04 -5.79 -20.73
C PRO A 242 -14.46 -6.73 -19.59
N PRO A 243 -14.71 -6.20 -18.38
CA PRO A 243 -15.29 -7.02 -17.33
C PRO A 243 -16.60 -7.65 -17.84
N PRO A 244 -16.88 -8.92 -17.51
CA PRO A 244 -18.12 -9.55 -17.93
C PRO A 244 -19.30 -8.69 -17.43
N PRO A 245 -20.38 -8.55 -18.23
CA PRO A 245 -21.56 -7.82 -17.78
C PRO A 245 -22.04 -8.44 -16.47
N ARG A 246 -22.28 -7.60 -15.46
CA ARG A 246 -22.87 -8.09 -14.20
C ARG A 246 -24.19 -8.78 -14.55
N PRO A 247 -24.46 -9.98 -14.03
CA PRO A 247 -25.77 -10.58 -14.19
C PRO A 247 -26.78 -9.60 -13.59
N VAL A 248 -27.62 -9.03 -14.45
CA VAL A 248 -28.78 -8.27 -14.04
C VAL A 248 -29.65 -9.30 -13.32
N ALA A 249 -29.95 -9.09 -12.04
CA ALA A 249 -30.90 -9.93 -11.34
C ALA A 249 -32.18 -9.95 -12.17
N ASN A 250 -32.56 -11.13 -12.68
CA ASN A 250 -33.83 -11.31 -13.36
C ASN A 250 -34.93 -10.80 -12.43
N PRO A 251 -35.89 -9.98 -12.91
CA PRO A 251 -37.08 -9.70 -12.14
C PRO A 251 -37.78 -11.03 -11.87
N GLU A 252 -38.03 -11.26 -10.59
CA GLU A 252 -38.79 -12.39 -10.07
C GLU A 252 -40.10 -12.54 -10.88
N PRO A 253 -40.42 -13.73 -11.42
CA PRO A 253 -41.69 -13.92 -12.12
C PRO A 253 -42.84 -13.63 -11.16
N PRO A 254 -43.90 -12.92 -11.59
CA PRO A 254 -44.99 -12.54 -10.72
C PRO A 254 -45.59 -13.79 -10.07
N ALA A 255 -45.78 -13.70 -8.74
CA ALA A 255 -46.43 -14.71 -7.93
C ALA A 255 -47.70 -15.19 -8.62
N ARG A 256 -47.76 -16.49 -8.91
CA ARG A 256 -49.00 -17.13 -9.36
C ARG A 256 -50.04 -16.91 -8.26
N GLU A 257 -51.01 -16.09 -8.61
CA GLU A 257 -52.30 -15.95 -7.96
C GLU A 257 -52.84 -17.36 -7.64
N ALA A 258 -53.16 -17.58 -6.36
CA ALA A 258 -53.70 -18.84 -5.88
C ALA A 258 -55.01 -19.11 -6.60
N ALA A 259 -55.02 -20.09 -7.50
CA ALA A 259 -56.25 -20.65 -8.03
C ALA A 259 -56.95 -21.42 -6.90
N GLU A 260 -58.10 -20.91 -6.48
CA GLU A 260 -59.06 -21.61 -5.64
C GLU A 260 -59.36 -23.01 -6.22
N GLU A 261 -59.21 -24.04 -5.39
CA GLU A 261 -59.74 -25.38 -5.64
C GLU A 261 -61.28 -25.31 -5.75
N PRO A 262 -61.90 -25.84 -6.83
CA PRO A 262 -63.33 -26.07 -6.83
C PRO A 262 -63.64 -27.33 -6.01
N GLY A 263 -64.36 -27.13 -4.91
CA GLY A 263 -64.78 -28.15 -3.96
C GLY A 263 -65.51 -29.33 -4.60
N ASP A 264 -65.01 -30.52 -4.30
CA ASP A 264 -65.56 -31.82 -4.63
C ASP A 264 -66.84 -32.08 -3.82
N ARG A 265 -68.01 -31.89 -4.45
CA ARG A 265 -69.31 -32.28 -3.89
C ARG A 265 -69.54 -33.77 -4.16
N ARG A 266 -69.36 -34.60 -3.14
CA ARG A 266 -69.94 -35.94 -3.07
C ARG A 266 -71.47 -35.86 -2.95
N PRO A 267 -72.25 -36.67 -3.70
CA PRO A 267 -73.64 -36.91 -3.36
C PRO A 267 -73.75 -37.97 -2.26
N SER A 268 -74.66 -37.70 -1.33
CA SER A 268 -75.08 -38.57 -0.22
C SER A 268 -75.83 -39.79 -0.75
N GLU A 269 -75.47 -40.98 -0.28
CA GLU A 269 -76.39 -42.12 -0.19
C GLU A 269 -77.18 -41.99 1.12
N SER A 270 -78.48 -41.73 1.00
CA SER A 270 -79.62 -42.27 1.78
C SER A 270 -80.84 -41.36 1.61
#